data_AF-A0A3C0C4E4-F1
#
_entry.id   AF-A0A3C0C4E4-F1
#
_cell.length_a   1.000
_cell.length_b   1.000
_cell.length_c   1.000
_cell.angle_alpha   90.00
_cell.angle_beta   90.00
_cell.angle_gamma   90.00
#
_symmetry.space_group_name_H-M   'P 1'
#
loop_
_entity.id
_entity.type
_entity.pdbx_description
1 polymer ?
#
loop_
_entity_poly.entity_id
_entity_poly.type
_entity_poly.pdbx_seq_one_letter_code
_entity_poly.pdbx_strand_id
1 'polypeptide(L)'
;IKSVREGQVNLKDGFARVENGELWLYNVHISPYEKGSYYNKEPLRPRKLLVHKSEIRKLLAKTREKGLTLVPLKIYIKQGRWAKCD
;
A
#
# COMPACT_ATOMS: atom_id res chain seq x y z
N ILE A 1 7.04 -7.50 5.87
CA ILE A 1 6.11 -7.67 7.01
C ILE A 1 6.78 -7.40 8.35
N LYS A 2 8.04 -7.84 8.54
CA LYS A 2 8.79 -7.64 9.80
C LYS A 2 8.95 -6.15 10.16
N SER A 3 9.43 -5.31 9.24
CA SER A 3 9.53 -3.85 9.49
C SER A 3 8.17 -3.18 9.75
N VAL A 4 7.09 -3.68 9.13
CA VAL A 4 5.73 -3.16 9.37
C VAL A 4 5.25 -3.50 10.78
N ARG A 5 5.64 -4.65 11.34
CA ARG A 5 5.37 -5.01 12.74
C ARG A 5 6.12 -4.10 13.72
N GLU A 6 7.30 -3.65 13.32
CA GLU A 6 8.15 -2.75 14.12
C GLU A 6 7.76 -1.27 13.95
N GLY A 7 6.67 -0.98 13.23
CA GLY A 7 6.21 0.40 13.00
C GLY A 7 7.10 1.20 12.05
N GLN A 8 8.05 0.56 11.37
CA GLN A 8 8.99 1.19 10.43
C GLN A 8 8.33 1.43 9.07
N VAL A 9 7.26 2.23 9.06
CA VAL A 9 6.47 2.59 7.88
C VAL A 9 6.17 4.07 7.90
N ASN A 10 6.40 4.73 6.77
CA ASN A 10 6.00 6.10 6.54
C ASN A 10 5.01 6.15 5.36
N LEU A 11 3.81 6.67 5.63
CA LEU A 11 2.72 6.83 4.66
C LEU A 11 2.68 8.24 4.06
N LYS A 12 3.57 9.14 4.49
CA LYS A 12 3.63 10.51 3.99
C LYS A 12 3.84 10.50 2.49
N ASP A 13 3.01 11.26 1.78
CA ASP A 13 2.97 11.37 0.31
C ASP A 13 2.67 10.05 -0.43
N GLY A 14 2.23 9.01 0.28
CA GLY A 14 1.76 7.76 -0.29
C GLY A 14 0.42 7.96 -1.00
N PHE A 15 0.25 7.31 -2.16
CA PHE A 15 -1.03 7.32 -2.88
C PHE A 15 -1.28 5.98 -3.54
N ALA A 16 -2.55 5.66 -3.76
CA ALA A 16 -2.97 4.47 -4.48
C ALA A 16 -3.49 4.84 -5.88
N ARG A 17 -3.17 4.00 -6.86
CA ARG A 17 -3.61 4.16 -8.25
C ARG A 17 -4.08 2.83 -8.81
N VAL A 18 -5.14 2.89 -9.60
CA VAL A 18 -5.63 1.72 -10.35
C VAL A 18 -4.91 1.66 -11.68
N GLU A 19 -4.17 0.59 -11.92
CA GLU A 19 -3.42 0.34 -13.16
C GLU A 19 -3.72 -1.09 -13.63
N ASN A 20 -4.06 -1.24 -14.91
CA ASN A 20 -4.41 -2.53 -15.52
C ASN A 20 -5.51 -3.32 -14.78
N GLY A 21 -6.43 -2.62 -14.11
CA GLY A 21 -7.50 -3.25 -13.31
C GLY A 21 -7.06 -3.73 -11.93
N GLU A 22 -5.85 -3.37 -11.49
CA GLU A 22 -5.29 -3.71 -10.19
C GLU A 22 -5.00 -2.44 -9.39
N LEU A 23 -5.12 -2.49 -8.07
CA LEU A 23 -4.81 -1.35 -7.20
C LEU A 23 -3.37 -1.44 -6.71
N TRP A 24 -2.60 -0.38 -6.94
CA TRP A 24 -1.19 -0.28 -6.58
C TRP A 24 -0.98 0.87 -5.61
N LEU A 25 -0.18 0.64 -4.58
CA LEU A 25 0.24 1.62 -3.60
C LEU A 25 1.64 2.11 -3.94
N TYR A 26 1.77 3.41 -4.13
CA TYR A 26 2.98 4.12 -4.52
C TYR A 26 3.46 5.03 -3.39
N ASN A 27 4.76 5.29 -3.40
CA ASN A 27 5.42 6.27 -2.53
C ASN A 27 5.24 6.03 -1.02
N VAL A 28 4.99 4.78 -0.63
CA VAL A 28 4.95 4.37 0.78
C VAL A 28 6.31 3.78 1.15
N HIS A 29 7.02 4.48 2.04
CA HIS A 29 8.33 4.07 2.49
C HIS A 29 8.19 3.04 3.61
N ILE A 30 8.71 1.83 3.39
CA ILE A 30 8.80 0.80 4.42
C ILE A 30 10.27 0.46 4.57
N SER A 31 10.84 0.80 5.72
CA SER A 31 12.27 0.62 5.97
C SER A 31 12.64 -0.86 5.81
N PRO A 32 13.81 -1.16 5.24
CA PRO A 32 14.34 -2.52 5.22
C PRO A 32 14.43 -3.08 6.63
N TYR A 33 14.39 -4.39 6.75
CA TYR A 33 14.52 -5.01 8.05
C TYR A 33 16.00 -5.06 8.42
N GLU A 34 16.40 -4.45 9.53
CA GLU A 34 17.81 -4.38 9.95
C GLU A 34 18.41 -5.76 10.22
N LYS A 35 17.61 -6.68 10.77
CA LYS A 35 18.01 -8.09 10.96
C LYS A 35 17.79 -8.93 9.68
N GLY A 36 17.58 -8.28 8.54
CA GLY A 36 17.54 -8.87 7.21
C GLY A 36 18.91 -8.77 6.55
N SER A 37 19.36 -9.85 5.93
CA SER A 37 20.60 -9.89 5.15
C SER A 37 20.38 -9.27 3.75
N TYR A 38 21.07 -9.77 2.72
CA TYR A 38 21.06 -9.26 1.34
C TYR A 38 19.69 -9.22 0.63
N TYR A 39 18.69 -9.95 1.13
CA TYR A 39 17.35 -10.03 0.52
C TYR A 39 16.40 -8.87 0.85
N ASN A 40 16.95 -7.75 1.32
CA ASN A 40 16.16 -6.56 1.59
C ASN A 40 15.63 -5.96 0.28
N LYS A 41 14.32 -5.68 0.25
CA LYS A 41 13.66 -5.08 -0.91
C LYS A 41 13.78 -3.57 -0.86
N GLU A 42 13.71 -2.94 -2.02
CA GLU A 42 13.63 -1.49 -2.15
C GLU A 42 12.49 -0.91 -1.27
N PRO A 43 12.78 0.12 -0.45
CA PRO A 43 11.80 0.67 0.50
C PRO A 43 10.56 1.27 -0.17
N LEU A 44 10.76 1.98 -1.28
CA LEU A 44 9.74 2.74 -2.03
C LEU A 44 9.08 1.94 -3.15
N ARG A 45 9.35 0.64 -3.25
CA ARG A 45 8.78 -0.19 -4.32
C ARG A 45 7.25 -0.11 -4.35
N PRO A 46 6.63 -0.11 -5.53
CA PRO A 46 5.18 -0.19 -5.64
C PRO A 46 4.68 -1.52 -5.06
N ARG A 47 3.56 -1.45 -4.34
CA ARG A 47 2.96 -2.60 -3.65
C ARG A 47 1.53 -2.80 -4.13
N LYS A 48 1.28 -3.97 -4.72
CA LYS A 48 -0.07 -4.39 -5.11
C LYS A 48 -0.96 -4.59 -3.87
N LEU A 49 -2.14 -4.00 -3.91
CA LEU A 49 -3.20 -4.19 -2.91
C LEU A 49 -4.17 -5.26 -3.40
N LEU A 50 -4.61 -6.10 -2.46
CA LEU A 50 -5.61 -7.14 -2.72
C LEU A 50 -6.99 -6.57 -2.40
N VAL A 51 -7.77 -6.31 -3.44
CA VAL A 51 -9.07 -5.64 -3.37
C VAL A 51 -10.07 -6.36 -4.27
N HIS A 52 -11.36 -6.33 -3.93
CA HIS A 52 -12.38 -6.95 -4.77
C HIS A 52 -12.58 -6.18 -6.09
N LYS A 53 -12.87 -6.90 -7.18
CA LYS A 53 -13.10 -6.30 -8.52
C LYS A 53 -14.23 -5.27 -8.55
N SER A 54 -15.26 -5.41 -7.72
CA SER A 54 -16.35 -4.45 -7.58
C SER A 54 -15.88 -3.14 -6.92
N GLU A 55 -15.02 -3.23 -5.91
CA GLU A 55 -14.45 -2.07 -5.22
C GLU A 55 -13.46 -1.31 -6.12
N ILE A 56 -12.60 -2.03 -6.85
CA ILE A 56 -11.68 -1.41 -7.81
C ILE A 56 -12.43 -0.58 -8.85
N ARG A 57 -13.56 -1.09 -9.37
CA ARG A 57 -14.41 -0.33 -10.32
C ARG A 57 -15.01 0.92 -9.69
N LYS A 58 -15.49 0.83 -8.44
CA LYS A 58 -16.04 1.99 -7.70
C LYS A 58 -14.98 3.06 -7.48
N LEU A 59 -13.77 2.67 -7.08
CA LEU A 59 -12.65 3.60 -6.86
C LEU A 59 -12.21 4.25 -8.18
N LEU A 60 -12.07 3.44 -9.25
CA LEU A 60 -11.70 3.94 -10.58
C LEU A 60 -12.69 4.99 -11.10
N ALA A 61 -14.00 4.74 -10.96
CA ALA A 61 -15.03 5.69 -11.36
C ALA A 61 -14.90 7.01 -10.59
N LYS A 62 -14.76 6.95 -9.26
CA LYS A 62 -14.59 8.15 -8.41
C LYS A 62 -13.32 8.95 -8.73
N THR A 63 -12.19 8.27 -8.96
CA THR A 63 -10.93 8.91 -9.32
C THR A 63 -11.03 9.60 -10.68
N ARG A 64 -11.69 8.99 -11.66
CA ARG A 64 -11.84 9.56 -13.02
C ARG A 64 -12.83 10.72 -13.08
N GLU A 65 -13.99 10.60 -12.43
CA GLU A 65 -15.05 11.61 -12.52
C GLU A 65 -14.70 12.91 -11.78
N LYS A 66 -14.03 12.80 -10.63
CA LYS A 66 -13.84 13.93 -9.71
C LYS A 66 -12.38 14.38 -9.57
N GLY A 67 -11.45 13.76 -10.30
CA GLY A 67 -10.01 14.03 -10.15
C GLY A 67 -9.48 13.68 -8.75
N LEU A 68 -10.15 12.77 -8.04
CA LEU A 68 -9.81 12.43 -6.65
C LEU A 68 -8.61 11.49 -6.58
N THR A 69 -7.68 11.80 -5.68
CA THR A 69 -6.54 10.93 -5.38
C THR A 69 -6.89 9.98 -4.23
N LEU A 70 -6.49 8.72 -4.35
CA LEU A 70 -6.64 7.74 -3.27
C LEU A 70 -5.42 7.84 -2.34
N VAL A 71 -5.64 8.18 -1.08
CA VAL A 71 -4.55 8.34 -0.10
C VAL A 71 -4.73 7.28 1.00
N PRO A 72 -3.68 6.54 1.37
CA PRO A 72 -3.73 5.58 2.47
C PRO A 72 -3.84 6.34 3.80
N LEU A 73 -4.83 5.97 4.63
CA LEU A 73 -5.04 6.61 5.93
C LEU A 73 -4.28 5.88 7.03
N LYS A 74 -4.27 4.55 6.99
CA LYS A 74 -3.60 3.73 8.01
C LYS A 74 -3.20 2.38 7.48
N ILE A 75 -2.09 1.87 8.02
CA ILE A 75 -1.68 0.48 7.85
C ILE A 75 -1.66 -0.19 9.22
N TYR A 76 -2.32 -1.35 9.32
CA TYR A 76 -2.39 -2.12 10.56
C TYR A 76 -2.32 -3.61 10.27
N ILE A 77 -1.95 -4.38 11.29
CA ILE A 77 -1.83 -5.83 11.16
C ILE A 77 -3.12 -6.48 11.64
N LYS A 78 -3.82 -7.18 10.74
CA LYS A 78 -5.01 -7.97 11.06
C LYS A 78 -4.62 -9.42 11.34
N GLN A 79 -5.14 -9.96 12.45
CA GLN A 79 -4.96 -11.36 12.88
C GLN A 79 -3.50 -11.83 12.91
N GLY A 80 -2.57 -10.89 13.16
CA GLY A 80 -1.14 -11.19 13.20
C GLY A 80 -0.58 -11.74 11.88
N ARG A 81 -1.27 -11.60 10.74
CA ARG A 81 -0.85 -12.18 9.45
C ARG A 81 -0.80 -11.16 8.31
N TRP A 82 -1.85 -10.36 8.14
CA TRP A 82 -1.96 -9.45 7.01
C TRP A 82 -1.73 -8.00 7.42
N ALA A 83 -0.92 -7.28 6.66
CA ALA A 83 -0.91 -5.82 6.71
C ALA A 83 -2.07 -5.32 5.87
N LYS A 84 -3.07 -4.73 6.51
CA LYS A 84 -4.20 -4.08 5.86
C LYS A 84 -3.92 -2.59 5.73
N CYS A 85 -4.33 -2.03 4.60
CA CYS A 85 -4.34 -0.60 4.35
C CYS A 85 -5.80 -0.16 4.25
N ASP A 86 -6.18 0.85 5.03
CA ASP A 86 -7.46 1.54 4.90
C ASP A 86 -7.24 2.91 4.24
#